data_AF-A0A1F4D2I7-F1
#
_entry.id   AF-A0A1F4D2I7-F1
#
_cell.length_a   1.000
_cell.length_b   1.000
_cell.length_c   1.000
_cell.angle_alpha   90.00
_cell.angle_beta   90.00
_cell.angle_gamma   90.00
#
_symmetry.space_group_name_H-M   'P 1'
#
loop_
_entity.id
_entity.type
_entity.pdbx_description
1 polymer ?
#
loop_
_entity_poly.entity_id
_entity_poly.type
_entity_poly.pdbx_seq_one_letter_code
_entity_poly.pdbx_strand_id
1 'polypeptide(L)'
;MEYDVIVVGAGNAAFAAAVSARENGARKVLVLEKAPVELRGGNTHYSGAAFRIAFNSPEDLRPLVPDAEKHHPGFFANVIPYPAEQFWADLRKVTENRTDERLAGIMIGKSYETIRWMHDVGIKMEPAEMLGAIKFGDKIKYLSGALIRAQGEGVGLSAMWFKIGEKRGVEVRYSTRAVRLLQDRSGRVNGVLVQGPGGLEEIRGKVVVLGCGSYESNPEWRARYLGRPWDLAKVRGTAFNTGDGLKMATDIGAVPYGQYTGLHSTPIDAGAPPFGDRKLTDKTNRLTYPFSVMVNNRGQRFADEGEDFNMLTYAKMGQMVLSQPGGVAYQIFDSKVTEFLEPRYNTAKPYIADTLDGLIRQLPVDQERALAELRDYHAALGGGEFNPLVKDGLRTKGLPVDKTNWAQPLDTPPFYAYPVTGGVTFTFGGVLVNDDAQVMSVGYTPVAGLYACGEMVGGLFHYNYPGGSGLVSGSVFGRIAGARAARAAAASGPSTRATRAAKSGAKDTKPASKRRGGARARATGSRRKVPR
;
A
#
# COMPACT_ATOMS: atom_id res chain seq x y z
N MET A 1 6.82 20.85 24.13
CA MET A 1 6.88 20.07 22.88
C MET A 1 6.60 21.01 21.73
N GLU A 2 7.43 20.96 20.69
CA GLU A 2 7.45 21.91 19.58
C GLU A 2 6.28 21.70 18.60
N TYR A 3 5.96 20.43 18.33
CA TYR A 3 4.87 20.01 17.46
C TYR A 3 3.78 19.25 18.23
N ASP A 4 2.52 19.37 17.78
CA ASP A 4 1.43 18.54 18.29
C ASP A 4 1.52 17.13 17.70
N VAL A 5 1.75 17.04 16.38
CA VAL A 5 1.89 15.76 15.67
C VAL A 5 3.09 15.84 14.72
N ILE A 6 3.98 14.85 14.80
CA ILE A 6 5.04 14.62 13.82
C ILE A 6 4.62 13.43 12.97
N VAL A 7 4.61 13.58 11.65
CA VAL A 7 4.33 12.53 10.68
C VAL A 7 5.63 12.20 9.93
N VAL A 8 6.01 10.93 9.88
CA VAL A 8 7.21 10.47 9.17
C VAL A 8 6.80 9.84 7.84
N GLY A 9 7.34 10.35 6.73
CA GLY A 9 6.98 10.02 5.35
C GLY A 9 6.06 11.05 4.73
N ALA A 10 6.10 11.22 3.39
CA ALA A 10 5.26 12.19 2.68
C ALA A 10 4.50 11.57 1.48
N GLY A 11 4.05 10.32 1.62
CA GLY A 11 3.13 9.65 0.69
C GLY A 11 1.65 9.86 1.03
N ASN A 12 0.75 9.18 0.30
CA ASN A 12 -0.71 9.25 0.46
C ASN A 12 -1.16 9.04 1.92
N ALA A 13 -0.68 7.99 2.57
CA ALA A 13 -1.08 7.65 3.94
C ALA A 13 -0.64 8.72 4.96
N ALA A 14 0.59 9.23 4.80
CA ALA A 14 1.14 10.25 5.66
C ALA A 14 0.42 11.60 5.49
N PHE A 15 0.10 12.00 4.26
CA PHE A 15 -0.66 13.22 4.03
C PHE A 15 -2.12 13.11 4.48
N ALA A 16 -2.76 11.95 4.29
CA ALA A 16 -4.07 11.69 4.88
C ALA A 16 -4.03 11.85 6.41
N ALA A 17 -2.97 11.38 7.07
CA ALA A 17 -2.76 11.58 8.51
C ALA A 17 -2.50 13.04 8.88
N ALA A 18 -1.61 13.74 8.17
CA ALA A 18 -1.29 15.14 8.45
C ALA A 18 -2.52 16.04 8.29
N VAL A 19 -3.27 15.88 7.20
CA VAL A 19 -4.49 16.65 6.91
C VAL A 19 -5.59 16.33 7.92
N SER A 20 -5.82 15.04 8.22
CA SER A 20 -6.79 14.63 9.24
C SER A 20 -6.43 15.16 10.64
N ALA A 21 -5.14 15.19 10.99
CA ALA A 21 -4.68 15.76 12.26
C ALA A 21 -5.00 17.26 12.35
N ARG A 22 -4.79 18.02 11.27
CA ARG A 22 -5.16 19.45 11.18
C ARG A 22 -6.67 19.65 11.34
N GLU A 23 -7.49 18.83 10.68
CA GLU A 23 -8.96 18.89 10.82
C GLU A 23 -9.45 18.59 12.23
N ASN A 24 -8.71 17.75 12.96
CA ASN A 24 -9.04 17.36 14.33
C ASN A 24 -8.31 18.22 15.38
N GLY A 25 -7.85 19.41 15.00
CA GLY A 25 -7.42 20.45 15.95
C GLY A 25 -5.93 20.46 16.30
N ALA A 26 -5.08 19.64 15.66
CA ALA A 26 -3.63 19.76 15.83
C ALA A 26 -3.15 21.09 15.23
N ARG A 27 -2.49 21.94 16.04
CA ARG A 27 -2.09 23.30 15.63
C ARG A 27 -0.71 23.37 14.98
N LYS A 28 0.19 22.45 15.33
CA LYS A 28 1.51 22.33 14.71
C LYS A 28 1.72 20.90 14.24
N VAL A 29 1.70 20.70 12.92
CA VAL A 29 1.92 19.41 12.28
C VAL A 29 3.14 19.50 11.39
N LEU A 30 4.11 18.63 11.64
CA LEU A 30 5.33 18.48 10.85
C LEU A 30 5.29 17.17 10.08
N VAL A 31 5.59 17.21 8.79
CA VAL A 31 5.87 16.05 7.94
C VAL A 31 7.37 16.00 7.65
N LEU A 32 7.99 14.85 7.91
CA LEU A 32 9.39 14.58 7.61
C LEU A 32 9.50 13.72 6.36
N GLU A 33 10.23 14.19 5.35
CA GLU A 33 10.53 13.44 4.14
C GLU A 33 12.04 13.33 3.98
N LYS A 34 12.54 12.10 3.82
CA LYS A 34 13.97 11.87 3.64
C LYS A 34 14.41 12.07 2.19
N ALA A 35 13.49 11.92 1.25
CA ALA A 35 13.73 12.30 -0.14
C ALA A 35 13.90 13.82 -0.25
N PRO A 36 14.70 14.29 -1.21
CA PRO A 36 14.72 15.70 -1.56
C PRO A 36 13.40 16.09 -2.25
N VAL A 37 13.13 17.40 -2.34
CA VAL A 37 11.82 17.93 -2.77
C VAL A 37 11.43 17.48 -4.18
N GLU A 38 12.39 17.35 -5.08
CA GLU A 38 12.21 16.91 -6.47
C GLU A 38 11.84 15.43 -6.57
N LEU A 39 12.17 14.62 -5.55
CA LEU A 39 11.84 13.20 -5.47
C LEU A 39 10.68 12.91 -4.49
N ARG A 40 9.98 13.94 -4.00
CA ARG A 40 8.88 13.80 -3.04
C ARG A 40 7.72 12.93 -3.54
N GLY A 41 6.93 12.44 -2.58
CA GLY A 41 5.68 11.71 -2.81
C GLY A 41 5.76 10.20 -2.60
N GLY A 42 6.96 9.65 -2.35
CA GLY A 42 7.16 8.21 -2.17
C GLY A 42 6.59 7.37 -3.32
N ASN A 43 6.11 6.16 -3.02
CA ASN A 43 5.45 5.30 -4.01
C ASN A 43 4.13 5.87 -4.54
N THR A 44 3.48 6.78 -3.80
CA THR A 44 2.25 7.41 -4.27
C THR A 44 2.46 8.09 -5.61
N HIS A 45 3.60 8.78 -5.81
CA HIS A 45 3.93 9.46 -7.06
C HIS A 45 3.97 8.51 -8.28
N TYR A 46 4.44 7.28 -8.08
CA TYR A 46 4.61 6.29 -9.16
C TYR A 46 3.39 5.41 -9.39
N SER A 47 2.33 5.57 -8.59
CA SER A 47 1.13 4.75 -8.69
C SER A 47 0.19 5.20 -9.81
N GLY A 48 -0.67 4.30 -10.30
CA GLY A 48 -1.82 4.65 -11.13
C GLY A 48 -2.95 5.36 -10.36
N ALA A 49 -2.79 5.56 -9.05
CA ALA A 49 -3.75 6.19 -8.13
C ALA A 49 -5.18 5.63 -8.13
N ALA A 50 -5.39 4.36 -8.52
CA ALA A 50 -6.69 3.72 -8.48
C ALA A 50 -7.14 3.40 -7.04
N PHE A 51 -8.41 3.65 -6.73
CA PHE A 51 -9.00 3.39 -5.43
C PHE A 51 -10.02 2.24 -5.53
N ARG A 52 -9.75 1.13 -4.83
CA ARG A 52 -10.74 0.08 -4.63
C ARG A 52 -11.66 0.41 -3.46
N ILE A 53 -12.91 0.73 -3.74
CA ILE A 53 -13.90 1.13 -2.73
C ILE A 53 -15.16 0.28 -2.81
N ALA A 54 -15.76 0.02 -1.65
CA ALA A 54 -17.07 -0.62 -1.59
C ALA A 54 -18.19 0.40 -1.85
N PHE A 55 -19.15 0.08 -2.70
CA PHE A 55 -20.32 0.91 -3.01
C PHE A 55 -21.50 0.05 -3.46
N ASN A 56 -22.73 0.51 -3.21
CA ASN A 56 -23.95 -0.29 -3.40
C ASN A 56 -24.64 0.02 -4.73
N SER A 57 -24.41 1.20 -5.30
CA SER A 57 -24.97 1.62 -6.59
C SER A 57 -23.97 2.43 -7.42
N PRO A 58 -24.03 2.38 -8.77
CA PRO A 58 -23.23 3.27 -9.62
C PRO A 58 -23.35 4.75 -9.25
N GLU A 59 -24.53 5.16 -8.80
CA GLU A 59 -24.88 6.52 -8.38
C GLU A 59 -24.05 6.99 -7.19
N ASP A 60 -23.59 6.09 -6.32
CA ASP A 60 -22.67 6.41 -5.22
C ASP A 60 -21.36 7.02 -5.72
N LEU A 61 -20.95 6.72 -6.96
CA LEU A 61 -19.73 7.26 -7.58
C LEU A 61 -19.94 8.65 -8.19
N ARG A 62 -21.18 9.05 -8.48
CA ARG A 62 -21.48 10.32 -9.17
C ARG A 62 -20.94 11.56 -8.43
N PRO A 63 -20.99 11.65 -7.09
CA PRO A 63 -20.37 12.77 -6.38
C PRO A 63 -18.84 12.82 -6.48
N LEU A 64 -18.18 11.69 -6.77
CA LEU A 64 -16.71 11.58 -6.86
C LEU A 64 -16.20 11.91 -8.27
N VAL A 65 -16.99 11.56 -9.29
CA VAL A 65 -16.67 11.78 -10.70
C VAL A 65 -17.87 12.40 -11.44
N PRO A 66 -18.29 13.63 -11.08
CA PRO A 66 -19.52 14.24 -11.61
C PRO A 66 -19.48 14.45 -13.13
N ASP A 67 -18.29 14.65 -13.70
CA ASP A 67 -18.08 14.86 -15.13
C ASP A 67 -17.81 13.55 -15.91
N ALA A 68 -17.98 12.37 -15.28
CA ALA A 68 -17.66 11.09 -15.92
C ALA A 68 -18.40 10.92 -17.25
N GLU A 69 -19.71 11.16 -17.28
CA GLU A 69 -20.54 11.00 -18.50
C GLU A 69 -20.15 11.94 -19.65
N LYS A 70 -19.52 13.08 -19.34
CA LYS A 70 -19.06 14.04 -20.36
C LYS A 70 -17.89 13.49 -21.17
N HIS A 71 -17.01 12.75 -20.50
CA HIS A 71 -15.78 12.22 -21.10
C HIS A 71 -15.91 10.73 -21.44
N HIS A 72 -16.84 10.04 -20.78
CA HIS A 72 -17.05 8.60 -20.83
C HIS A 72 -18.56 8.30 -20.89
N PRO A 73 -19.23 8.51 -22.04
CA PRO A 73 -20.66 8.28 -22.17
C PRO A 73 -21.04 6.84 -21.80
N GLY A 74 -22.04 6.70 -20.94
CA GLY A 74 -22.50 5.41 -20.42
C GLY A 74 -21.65 4.86 -19.29
N PHE A 75 -20.75 5.64 -18.67
CA PHE A 75 -19.92 5.20 -17.55
C PHE A 75 -20.77 4.57 -16.43
N PHE A 76 -21.74 5.31 -15.89
CA PHE A 76 -22.54 4.81 -14.75
C PHE A 76 -23.40 3.61 -15.14
N ALA A 77 -23.89 3.55 -16.39
CA ALA A 77 -24.70 2.44 -16.89
C ALA A 77 -23.90 1.12 -17.00
N ASN A 78 -22.58 1.19 -17.16
CA ASN A 78 -21.70 0.03 -17.29
C ASN A 78 -20.97 -0.32 -15.98
N VAL A 79 -21.20 0.43 -14.89
CA VAL A 79 -20.64 0.13 -13.58
C VAL A 79 -21.47 -0.98 -12.91
N ILE A 80 -20.78 -2.03 -12.49
CA ILE A 80 -21.36 -3.08 -11.66
C ILE A 80 -21.13 -2.70 -10.18
N PRO A 81 -22.18 -2.72 -9.33
CA PRO A 81 -22.03 -2.54 -7.89
C PRO A 81 -20.93 -3.41 -7.29
N TYR A 82 -20.20 -2.84 -6.33
CA TYR A 82 -19.13 -3.54 -5.62
C TYR A 82 -19.36 -3.42 -4.12
N PRO A 83 -20.34 -4.15 -3.56
CA PRO A 83 -20.69 -4.03 -2.16
C PRO A 83 -19.57 -4.61 -1.26
N ALA A 84 -19.62 -4.32 0.03
CA ALA A 84 -18.59 -4.71 0.98
C ALA A 84 -18.35 -6.24 1.01
N GLU A 85 -19.41 -7.03 0.81
CA GLU A 85 -19.37 -8.48 0.74
C GLU A 85 -18.52 -8.97 -0.43
N GLN A 86 -18.60 -8.32 -1.59
CA GLN A 86 -17.77 -8.65 -2.74
C GLN A 86 -16.31 -8.26 -2.50
N PHE A 87 -16.06 -7.12 -1.84
CA PHE A 87 -14.70 -6.75 -1.45
C PHE A 87 -14.09 -7.76 -0.46
N TRP A 88 -14.87 -8.21 0.51
CA TRP A 88 -14.47 -9.30 1.40
C TRP A 88 -14.15 -10.59 0.66
N ALA A 89 -15.00 -11.00 -0.28
CA ALA A 89 -14.80 -12.22 -1.07
C ALA A 89 -13.49 -12.15 -1.88
N ASP A 90 -13.25 -11.05 -2.58
CA ASP A 90 -12.02 -10.85 -3.35
C ASP A 90 -10.78 -10.84 -2.46
N LEU A 91 -10.83 -10.12 -1.33
CA LEU A 91 -9.70 -10.03 -0.41
C LEU A 91 -9.38 -11.39 0.20
N ARG A 92 -10.39 -12.12 0.69
CA ARG A 92 -10.21 -13.48 1.22
C ARG A 92 -9.66 -14.44 0.18
N LYS A 93 -10.16 -14.37 -1.06
CA LYS A 93 -9.67 -15.18 -2.18
C LYS A 93 -8.18 -14.94 -2.44
N VAL A 94 -7.77 -13.70 -2.67
CA VAL A 94 -6.37 -13.42 -3.04
C VAL A 94 -5.40 -13.57 -1.88
N THR A 95 -5.89 -13.49 -0.64
CA THR A 95 -5.07 -13.68 0.57
C THR A 95 -5.13 -15.08 1.15
N GLU A 96 -5.83 -16.01 0.49
CA GLU A 96 -6.04 -17.38 0.99
C GLU A 96 -6.58 -17.42 2.43
N ASN A 97 -7.53 -16.51 2.73
CA ASN A 97 -8.13 -16.31 4.06
C ASN A 97 -7.14 -15.94 5.18
N ARG A 98 -5.93 -15.44 4.85
CA ARG A 98 -4.94 -15.02 5.84
C ARG A 98 -5.09 -13.58 6.33
N THR A 99 -5.89 -12.75 5.65
CA THR A 99 -6.10 -11.34 6.03
C THR A 99 -6.60 -11.21 7.47
N ASP A 100 -6.10 -10.23 8.21
CA ASP A 100 -6.59 -9.89 9.54
C ASP A 100 -8.01 -9.33 9.44
N GLU A 101 -8.99 -10.07 9.97
CA GLU A 101 -10.40 -9.72 9.77
C GLU A 101 -10.79 -8.37 10.38
N ARG A 102 -10.17 -8.00 11.49
CA ARG A 102 -10.46 -6.72 12.16
C ARG A 102 -9.94 -5.56 11.33
N LEU A 103 -8.68 -5.64 10.88
CA LEU A 103 -8.07 -4.60 10.05
C LEU A 103 -8.75 -4.50 8.67
N ALA A 104 -9.05 -5.65 8.05
CA ALA A 104 -9.77 -5.69 6.78
C ALA A 104 -11.19 -5.13 6.91
N GLY A 105 -11.90 -5.42 8.01
CA GLY A 105 -13.22 -4.86 8.29
C GLY A 105 -13.21 -3.34 8.39
N ILE A 106 -12.19 -2.76 9.04
CA ILE A 106 -11.99 -1.30 9.08
C ILE A 106 -11.73 -0.74 7.69
N MET A 107 -10.80 -1.34 6.93
CA MET A 107 -10.45 -0.88 5.58
C MET A 107 -11.67 -0.88 4.65
N ILE A 108 -12.38 -2.02 4.58
CA ILE A 108 -13.53 -2.20 3.68
C ILE A 108 -14.67 -1.30 4.12
N GLY A 109 -15.05 -1.33 5.41
CA GLY A 109 -16.17 -0.57 5.96
C GLY A 109 -16.00 0.94 5.90
N LYS A 110 -14.74 1.45 5.82
CA LYS A 110 -14.44 2.89 5.72
C LYS A 110 -13.95 3.32 4.35
N SER A 111 -13.88 2.42 3.37
CA SER A 111 -13.31 2.69 2.06
C SER A 111 -14.02 3.87 1.35
N TYR A 112 -15.33 3.77 1.15
CA TYR A 112 -16.13 4.83 0.51
C TYR A 112 -16.06 6.15 1.27
N GLU A 113 -16.37 6.13 2.58
CA GLU A 113 -16.40 7.33 3.43
C GLU A 113 -15.06 8.08 3.39
N THR A 114 -13.94 7.35 3.38
CA THR A 114 -12.61 7.94 3.34
C THR A 114 -12.30 8.55 1.97
N ILE A 115 -12.65 7.87 0.88
CA ILE A 115 -12.43 8.43 -0.47
C ILE A 115 -13.35 9.62 -0.71
N ARG A 116 -14.60 9.60 -0.22
CA ARG A 116 -15.50 10.76 -0.21
C ARG A 116 -14.89 11.94 0.55
N TRP A 117 -14.32 11.69 1.72
CA TRP A 117 -13.59 12.71 2.47
C TRP A 117 -12.37 13.26 1.71
N MET A 118 -11.58 12.39 1.07
CA MET A 118 -10.46 12.83 0.23
C MET A 118 -10.93 13.80 -0.86
N HIS A 119 -12.05 13.49 -1.50
CA HIS A 119 -12.69 14.38 -2.47
C HIS A 119 -13.06 15.73 -1.84
N ASP A 120 -13.74 15.72 -0.69
CA ASP A 120 -14.18 16.95 0.00
C ASP A 120 -13.02 17.84 0.44
N VAL A 121 -11.88 17.27 0.82
CA VAL A 121 -10.68 18.05 1.18
C VAL A 121 -9.90 18.57 -0.04
N GLY A 122 -10.25 18.13 -1.25
CA GLY A 122 -9.75 18.67 -2.52
C GLY A 122 -9.01 17.69 -3.43
N ILE A 123 -9.03 16.38 -3.17
CA ILE A 123 -8.50 15.37 -4.09
C ILE A 123 -9.51 15.15 -5.22
N LYS A 124 -9.20 15.66 -6.41
CA LYS A 124 -10.01 15.45 -7.61
C LYS A 124 -9.84 14.03 -8.13
N MET A 125 -10.92 13.46 -8.67
CA MET A 125 -10.94 12.08 -9.16
C MET A 125 -11.47 12.03 -10.59
N GLU A 126 -11.15 10.94 -11.28
CA GLU A 126 -11.59 10.64 -12.64
C GLU A 126 -11.81 9.12 -12.78
N PRO A 127 -12.60 8.67 -13.79
CA PRO A 127 -12.71 7.25 -14.13
C PRO A 127 -11.34 6.60 -14.41
N ALA A 128 -11.16 5.37 -13.95
CA ALA A 128 -9.90 4.61 -14.07
C ALA A 128 -9.83 3.72 -15.32
N GLU A 129 -10.25 4.21 -16.49
CA GLU A 129 -10.35 3.42 -17.73
C GLU A 129 -9.02 2.76 -18.15
N MET A 130 -7.92 3.51 -18.10
CA MET A 130 -6.61 3.08 -18.60
C MET A 130 -5.93 1.99 -17.76
N LEU A 131 -6.48 1.65 -16.59
CA LEU A 131 -5.93 0.68 -15.64
C LEU A 131 -6.70 -0.64 -15.61
N GLY A 132 -7.62 -0.86 -16.54
CA GLY A 132 -8.39 -2.10 -16.55
C GLY A 132 -9.63 -2.17 -17.41
N ALA A 133 -10.02 -1.11 -18.14
CA ALA A 133 -11.16 -1.23 -19.02
C ALA A 133 -10.79 -2.08 -20.25
N ILE A 134 -11.55 -3.14 -20.50
CA ILE A 134 -11.46 -3.91 -21.73
C ILE A 134 -12.65 -3.52 -22.59
N LYS A 135 -12.37 -2.97 -23.78
CA LYS A 135 -13.39 -2.71 -24.80
C LYS A 135 -13.42 -3.88 -25.78
N PHE A 136 -14.61 -4.39 -26.07
CA PHE A 136 -14.81 -5.44 -27.06
C PHE A 136 -16.17 -5.24 -27.73
N GLY A 137 -16.15 -4.92 -29.02
CA GLY A 137 -17.30 -4.35 -29.73
C GLY A 137 -17.79 -3.06 -29.06
N ASP A 138 -19.11 -2.95 -28.83
CA ASP A 138 -19.75 -1.80 -28.17
C ASP A 138 -19.76 -1.89 -26.63
N LYS A 139 -19.18 -2.94 -26.06
CA LYS A 139 -19.19 -3.19 -24.61
C LYS A 139 -17.85 -2.79 -23.98
N ILE A 140 -17.93 -2.18 -22.80
CA ILE A 140 -16.78 -1.88 -21.94
C ILE A 140 -16.95 -2.64 -20.64
N LYS A 141 -15.95 -3.44 -20.27
CA LYS A 141 -15.86 -4.00 -18.93
C LYS A 141 -14.87 -3.22 -18.11
N TYR A 142 -15.34 -2.63 -17.03
CA TYR A 142 -14.47 -2.12 -15.98
C TYR A 142 -14.11 -3.23 -14.99
N LEU A 143 -12.87 -3.24 -14.51
CA LEU A 143 -12.45 -4.20 -13.48
C LEU A 143 -13.05 -3.84 -12.12
N SER A 144 -13.57 -4.86 -11.46
CA SER A 144 -14.43 -4.72 -10.28
C SER A 144 -13.76 -3.96 -9.12
N GLY A 145 -14.50 -3.01 -8.55
CA GLY A 145 -14.15 -2.28 -7.33
C GLY A 145 -13.17 -1.11 -7.49
N ALA A 146 -12.29 -1.09 -8.49
CA ALA A 146 -11.26 -0.07 -8.69
C ALA A 146 -11.56 0.87 -9.86
N LEU A 147 -12.74 1.51 -9.83
CA LEU A 147 -13.34 2.22 -10.97
C LEU A 147 -12.94 3.69 -11.09
N ILE A 148 -12.41 4.26 -10.02
CA ILE A 148 -12.01 5.65 -9.94
C ILE A 148 -10.55 5.75 -9.52
N ARG A 149 -9.91 6.83 -9.95
CA ARG A 149 -8.54 7.18 -9.59
C ARG A 149 -8.41 8.66 -9.31
N ALA A 150 -7.32 9.07 -8.67
CA ALA A 150 -7.00 10.50 -8.58
C ALA A 150 -6.71 11.07 -9.97
N GLN A 151 -7.18 12.29 -10.22
CA GLN A 151 -6.89 13.01 -11.47
C GLN A 151 -5.38 13.18 -11.63
N GLY A 152 -4.85 12.82 -12.80
CA GLY A 152 -3.41 12.85 -13.07
C GLY A 152 -2.61 11.74 -12.37
N GLU A 153 -3.27 10.65 -11.99
CA GLU A 153 -2.65 9.45 -11.42
C GLU A 153 -1.86 9.76 -10.12
N GLY A 154 -0.81 8.99 -9.83
CA GLY A 154 0.03 9.17 -8.66
C GLY A 154 0.70 10.53 -8.59
N VAL A 155 1.05 11.10 -9.75
CA VAL A 155 1.63 12.45 -9.86
C VAL A 155 0.63 13.49 -9.36
N GLY A 156 -0.60 13.44 -9.84
CA GLY A 156 -1.68 14.34 -9.45
C GLY A 156 -2.11 14.13 -8.00
N LEU A 157 -2.25 12.88 -7.55
CA LEU A 157 -2.53 12.56 -6.14
C LEU A 157 -1.50 13.17 -5.20
N SER A 158 -0.21 12.97 -5.52
CA SER A 158 0.88 13.54 -4.74
C SER A 158 0.84 15.07 -4.75
N ALA A 159 0.72 15.69 -5.94
CA ALA A 159 0.68 17.15 -6.07
C ALA A 159 -0.49 17.78 -5.30
N MET A 160 -1.69 17.20 -5.38
CA MET A 160 -2.85 17.67 -4.65
C MET A 160 -2.67 17.55 -3.14
N TRP A 161 -2.10 16.44 -2.64
CA TRP A 161 -1.82 16.29 -1.22
C TRP A 161 -0.87 17.37 -0.67
N PHE A 162 0.23 17.64 -1.38
CA PHE A 162 1.16 18.71 -0.98
C PHE A 162 0.45 20.08 -0.95
N LYS A 163 -0.36 20.39 -1.98
CA LYS A 163 -1.12 21.64 -2.03
C LYS A 163 -2.15 21.76 -0.90
N ILE A 164 -2.86 20.67 -0.58
CA ILE A 164 -3.84 20.64 0.52
C ILE A 164 -3.12 20.80 1.87
N GLY A 165 -1.98 20.11 2.05
CA GLY A 165 -1.16 20.22 3.26
C GLY A 165 -0.67 21.66 3.48
N GLU A 166 -0.12 22.28 2.45
CA GLU A 166 0.33 23.68 2.47
C GLU A 166 -0.80 24.63 2.84
N LYS A 167 -1.96 24.54 2.16
CA LYS A 167 -3.16 25.36 2.47
C LYS A 167 -3.63 25.19 3.92
N ARG A 168 -3.38 24.03 4.52
CA ARG A 168 -3.76 23.72 5.91
C ARG A 168 -2.64 24.03 6.90
N GLY A 169 -1.49 24.56 6.48
CA GLY A 169 -0.37 24.88 7.36
C GLY A 169 0.36 23.66 7.90
N VAL A 170 0.44 22.58 7.12
CA VAL A 170 1.34 21.46 7.38
C VAL A 170 2.75 21.87 6.98
N GLU A 171 3.69 21.82 7.92
CA GLU A 171 5.11 22.03 7.63
C GLU A 171 5.70 20.75 7.02
N VAL A 172 6.53 20.86 5.99
CA VAL A 172 7.25 19.72 5.41
C VAL A 172 8.75 20.02 5.44
N ARG A 173 9.54 19.14 6.07
CA ARG A 173 11.01 19.19 6.00
C ARG A 173 11.51 18.05 5.11
N TYR A 174 12.13 18.42 3.99
CA TYR A 174 12.73 17.49 3.02
C TYR A 174 14.19 17.18 3.37
N SER A 175 14.77 16.16 2.71
CA SER A 175 16.14 15.70 2.96
C SER A 175 16.41 15.45 4.45
N THR A 176 15.37 15.06 5.20
CA THR A 176 15.37 14.95 6.66
C THR A 176 14.91 13.55 7.05
N ARG A 177 15.87 12.65 7.26
CA ARG A 177 15.62 11.24 7.58
C ARG A 177 15.35 11.08 9.07
N ALA A 178 14.18 10.60 9.47
CA ALA A 178 13.98 10.11 10.83
C ALA A 178 14.79 8.81 11.05
N VAL A 179 15.61 8.78 12.09
CA VAL A 179 16.54 7.66 12.36
C VAL A 179 16.25 6.93 13.68
N ARG A 180 15.57 7.58 14.63
CA ARG A 180 15.20 6.96 15.92
C ARG A 180 13.97 7.63 16.53
N LEU A 181 13.09 6.85 17.15
CA LEU A 181 12.01 7.37 18.00
C LEU A 181 12.57 7.78 19.38
N LEU A 182 12.12 8.93 19.89
CA LEU A 182 12.47 9.40 21.23
C LEU A 182 11.36 9.02 22.20
N GLN A 183 11.73 8.49 23.38
CA GLN A 183 10.81 8.14 24.46
C GLN A 183 11.14 8.93 25.73
N ASP A 184 10.11 9.26 26.53
CA ASP A 184 10.32 9.71 27.91
C ASP A 184 10.50 8.53 28.88
N ARG A 185 10.68 8.84 30.17
CA ARG A 185 10.88 7.83 31.23
C ARG A 185 9.70 6.88 31.43
N SER A 186 8.50 7.23 30.96
CA SER A 186 7.33 6.35 30.99
C SER A 186 7.26 5.40 29.78
N GLY A 187 8.19 5.53 28.82
CA GLY A 187 8.17 4.80 27.56
C GLY A 187 7.29 5.43 26.49
N ARG A 188 6.68 6.60 26.74
CA ARG A 188 5.87 7.31 25.74
C ARG A 188 6.74 7.92 24.66
N VAL A 189 6.39 7.68 23.40
CA VAL A 189 7.03 8.34 22.25
C VAL A 189 6.69 9.83 22.24
N ASN A 190 7.73 10.68 22.21
CA ASN A 190 7.61 12.14 22.33
C ASN A 190 8.50 12.93 21.36
N GLY A 191 8.90 12.31 20.26
CA GLY A 191 9.71 12.95 19.24
C GLY A 191 10.49 11.95 18.39
N VAL A 192 11.35 12.49 17.56
CA VAL A 192 12.24 11.75 16.66
C VAL A 192 13.62 12.39 16.65
N LEU A 193 14.66 11.56 16.59
CA LEU A 193 15.98 11.98 16.13
C LEU A 193 15.95 11.93 14.60
N VAL A 194 16.36 13.02 13.96
CA VAL A 194 16.47 13.14 12.51
C VAL A 194 17.91 13.38 12.09
N GLN A 195 18.26 12.94 10.89
CA GLN A 195 19.46 13.31 10.16
C GLN A 195 19.02 14.20 8.99
N GLY A 196 19.29 15.50 9.11
CA GLY A 196 19.06 16.49 8.06
C GLY A 196 20.38 16.94 7.40
N PRO A 197 20.32 17.95 6.51
CA PRO A 197 21.50 18.52 5.86
C PRO A 197 22.52 19.11 6.86
N GLY A 198 22.03 19.63 8.00
CA GLY A 198 22.86 20.23 9.06
C GLY A 198 23.39 19.25 10.10
N GLY A 199 23.12 17.95 9.98
CA GLY A 199 23.51 16.94 10.98
C GLY A 199 22.32 16.29 11.70
N LEU A 200 22.61 15.75 12.88
CA LEU A 200 21.62 15.14 13.75
C LEU A 200 20.87 16.20 14.58
N GLU A 201 19.55 16.08 14.67
CA GLU A 201 18.68 16.99 15.43
C GLU A 201 17.57 16.19 16.14
N GLU A 202 17.27 16.52 17.39
CA GLU A 202 16.09 16.00 18.07
C GLU A 202 14.89 16.93 17.85
N ILE A 203 13.82 16.41 17.26
CA ILE A 203 12.56 17.14 17.09
C ILE A 203 11.53 16.58 18.08
N ARG A 204 11.01 17.45 18.96
CA ARG A 204 10.09 17.06 20.04
C ARG A 204 8.63 17.29 19.65
N GLY A 205 7.81 16.24 19.76
CA GLY A 205 6.38 16.27 19.45
C GLY A 205 5.55 15.51 20.47
N LYS A 206 4.24 15.78 20.57
CA LYS A 206 3.36 15.08 21.53
C LYS A 206 2.99 13.66 21.11
N VAL A 207 2.97 13.43 19.80
CA VAL A 207 2.63 12.16 19.14
C VAL A 207 3.42 12.05 17.85
N VAL A 208 3.81 10.82 17.49
CA VAL A 208 4.43 10.48 16.20
C VAL A 208 3.51 9.54 15.43
N VAL A 209 3.31 9.82 14.13
CA VAL A 209 2.64 8.95 13.18
C VAL A 209 3.67 8.47 12.14
N LEU A 210 3.84 7.17 12.01
CA LEU A 210 4.72 6.58 11.00
C LEU A 210 3.89 6.20 9.75
N GLY A 211 4.10 6.93 8.66
CA GLY A 211 3.47 6.71 7.36
C GLY A 211 4.50 6.64 6.23
N CYS A 212 5.64 6.00 6.50
CA CYS A 212 6.85 6.07 5.67
C CYS A 212 7.12 4.81 4.83
N GLY A 213 6.07 4.04 4.54
CA GLY A 213 6.13 2.91 3.61
C GLY A 213 6.73 1.64 4.20
N SER A 214 6.96 0.64 3.33
CA SER A 214 7.58 -0.64 3.67
C SER A 214 9.11 -0.65 3.49
N TYR A 215 9.68 -1.67 2.84
CA TYR A 215 11.14 -1.88 2.71
C TYR A 215 11.60 -2.37 1.34
N GLU A 216 10.78 -2.29 0.29
CA GLU A 216 11.10 -2.85 -1.02
C GLU A 216 12.32 -2.23 -1.72
N SER A 217 12.76 -1.05 -1.27
CA SER A 217 13.99 -0.40 -1.76
C SER A 217 15.25 -0.81 -0.99
N ASN A 218 15.12 -1.65 0.04
CA ASN A 218 16.25 -2.13 0.83
C ASN A 218 16.67 -3.54 0.34
N PRO A 219 17.75 -3.67 -0.45
CA PRO A 219 18.16 -4.96 -0.99
C PRO A 219 18.53 -5.97 0.10
N GLU A 220 19.05 -5.53 1.25
CA GLU A 220 19.38 -6.40 2.37
C GLU A 220 18.10 -6.98 3.01
N TRP A 221 17.07 -6.15 3.24
CA TRP A 221 15.80 -6.64 3.79
C TRP A 221 15.05 -7.52 2.78
N ARG A 222 15.19 -7.24 1.48
CA ARG A 222 14.68 -8.14 0.44
C ARG A 222 15.37 -9.51 0.48
N ALA A 223 16.69 -9.55 0.56
CA ALA A 223 17.43 -10.81 0.73
C ALA A 223 17.01 -11.56 2.00
N ARG A 224 16.87 -10.82 3.11
CA ARG A 224 16.54 -11.37 4.43
C ARG A 224 15.12 -11.94 4.51
N TYR A 225 14.13 -11.21 4.02
CA TYR A 225 12.71 -11.56 4.21
C TYR A 225 12.06 -12.17 2.98
N LEU A 226 12.38 -11.70 1.78
CA LEU A 226 11.77 -12.21 0.54
C LEU A 226 12.58 -13.37 -0.06
N GLY A 227 13.88 -13.45 0.25
CA GLY A 227 14.79 -14.48 -0.24
C GLY A 227 15.32 -14.19 -1.64
N ARG A 228 16.10 -15.13 -2.20
CA ARG A 228 16.64 -14.99 -3.56
C ARG A 228 15.51 -15.15 -4.60
N PRO A 229 15.53 -14.40 -5.71
CA PRO A 229 16.55 -13.41 -6.12
C PRO A 229 16.12 -11.94 -5.85
N TRP A 230 15.37 -11.66 -4.78
CA TRP A 230 14.73 -10.36 -4.58
C TRP A 230 15.69 -9.21 -4.31
N ASP A 231 16.91 -9.48 -3.87
CA ASP A 231 17.98 -8.50 -3.77
C ASP A 231 18.32 -7.86 -5.12
N LEU A 232 18.12 -8.58 -6.23
CA LEU A 232 18.36 -8.14 -7.61
C LEU A 232 17.11 -7.54 -8.29
N ALA A 233 15.95 -7.56 -7.62
CA ALA A 233 14.70 -7.07 -8.19
C ALA A 233 14.74 -5.55 -8.45
N LYS A 234 14.12 -5.13 -9.55
CA LYS A 234 13.85 -3.71 -9.83
C LYS A 234 12.70 -3.21 -8.96
N VAL A 235 12.76 -1.95 -8.56
CA VAL A 235 11.71 -1.29 -7.75
C VAL A 235 10.85 -0.43 -8.65
N ARG A 236 9.53 -0.66 -8.62
CA ARG A 236 8.52 0.15 -9.31
C ARG A 236 8.09 1.35 -8.47
N GLY A 237 9.06 2.12 -8.02
CA GLY A 237 8.78 3.12 -7.00
C GLY A 237 10.00 3.92 -6.58
N THR A 238 9.84 4.61 -5.46
CA THR A 238 10.88 5.47 -4.90
C THR A 238 12.10 4.64 -4.49
N ALA A 239 13.31 5.19 -4.58
CA ALA A 239 14.52 4.54 -4.01
C ALA A 239 14.61 4.69 -2.48
N PHE A 240 13.69 5.44 -1.88
CA PHE A 240 13.73 5.84 -0.48
C PHE A 240 12.91 4.91 0.43
N ASN A 241 12.17 3.91 -0.05
CA ASN A 241 11.34 3.08 0.82
C ASN A 241 12.15 1.90 1.42
N THR A 242 12.95 2.17 2.46
CA THR A 242 14.01 1.26 2.93
C THR A 242 13.75 0.60 4.29
N GLY A 243 12.54 0.70 4.84
CA GLY A 243 12.17 0.07 6.12
C GLY A 243 12.57 0.83 7.37
N ASP A 244 13.02 2.09 7.27
CA ASP A 244 13.51 2.88 8.41
C ASP A 244 12.44 3.02 9.51
N GLY A 245 11.18 3.27 9.13
CA GLY A 245 10.07 3.38 10.08
C GLY A 245 9.72 2.08 10.79
N LEU A 246 9.74 0.96 10.04
CA LEU A 246 9.54 -0.37 10.61
C LEU A 246 10.64 -0.68 11.62
N LYS A 247 11.90 -0.44 11.25
CA LYS A 247 13.04 -0.64 12.15
C LYS A 247 12.90 0.19 13.43
N MET A 248 12.63 1.49 13.29
CA MET A 248 12.45 2.38 14.44
C MET A 248 11.33 1.91 15.38
N ALA A 249 10.22 1.41 14.84
CA ALA A 249 9.12 0.89 15.65
C ALA A 249 9.49 -0.41 16.36
N THR A 250 10.10 -1.36 15.64
CA THR A 250 10.48 -2.67 16.21
C THR A 250 11.61 -2.54 17.24
N ASP A 251 12.54 -1.60 17.06
CA ASP A 251 13.62 -1.33 18.01
C ASP A 251 13.10 -0.93 19.40
N ILE A 252 11.88 -0.36 19.49
CA ILE A 252 11.23 0.01 20.76
C ILE A 252 10.12 -0.96 21.18
N GLY A 253 10.09 -2.16 20.58
CA GLY A 253 9.20 -3.25 20.99
C GLY A 253 7.83 -3.28 20.29
N ALA A 254 7.65 -2.61 19.15
CA ALA A 254 6.46 -2.83 18.31
C ALA A 254 6.43 -4.26 17.74
N VAL A 255 5.24 -4.84 17.56
CA VAL A 255 5.06 -6.18 16.99
C VAL A 255 5.22 -6.17 15.47
N PRO A 256 6.19 -6.89 14.89
CA PRO A 256 6.17 -7.24 13.48
C PRO A 256 4.95 -8.11 13.16
N TYR A 257 4.16 -7.78 12.15
CA TYR A 257 2.88 -8.42 11.86
C TYR A 257 2.61 -8.58 10.36
N GLY A 258 1.80 -9.59 10.01
CA GLY A 258 1.55 -9.98 8.62
C GLY A 258 2.69 -10.77 7.97
N GLN A 259 2.65 -10.91 6.65
CA GLN A 259 3.60 -11.71 5.90
C GLN A 259 4.79 -10.89 5.39
N TYR A 260 5.91 -10.94 6.10
CA TYR A 260 7.17 -10.32 5.64
C TYR A 260 7.79 -10.98 4.39
N THR A 261 7.39 -12.20 4.04
CA THR A 261 7.77 -12.81 2.75
C THR A 261 6.83 -12.40 1.61
N GLY A 262 5.75 -11.69 1.92
CA GLY A 262 4.70 -11.30 0.99
C GLY A 262 4.94 -9.93 0.40
N LEU A 263 4.60 -9.75 -0.87
CA LEU A 263 4.83 -8.51 -1.58
C LEU A 263 3.85 -8.31 -2.75
N HIS A 264 3.74 -7.06 -3.19
CA HIS A 264 3.22 -6.73 -4.50
C HIS A 264 4.38 -6.61 -5.48
N SER A 265 4.39 -7.46 -6.52
CA SER A 265 5.27 -7.32 -7.68
C SER A 265 4.51 -7.51 -8.98
N THR A 266 5.00 -6.98 -10.10
CA THR A 266 4.37 -7.19 -11.42
C THR A 266 5.39 -7.53 -12.48
N PRO A 267 4.96 -8.13 -13.60
CA PRO A 267 5.73 -8.08 -14.83
C PRO A 267 5.90 -6.62 -15.27
N ILE A 268 7.14 -6.21 -15.45
CA ILE A 268 7.52 -4.93 -16.02
C ILE A 268 8.47 -5.14 -17.18
N ASP A 269 8.68 -4.10 -17.97
CA ASP A 269 9.72 -4.04 -18.99
C ASP A 269 11.08 -4.53 -18.44
N ALA A 270 11.68 -5.52 -19.09
CA ALA A 270 13.02 -5.99 -18.76
C ALA A 270 14.09 -4.91 -18.90
N GLY A 271 13.84 -3.85 -19.68
CA GLY A 271 14.70 -2.66 -19.84
C GLY A 271 14.46 -1.55 -18.81
N ALA A 272 13.50 -1.70 -17.89
CA ALA A 272 13.20 -0.66 -16.90
C ALA A 272 14.42 -0.28 -16.02
N PRO A 273 14.52 0.96 -15.51
CA PRO A 273 15.57 1.34 -14.58
C PRO A 273 15.48 0.57 -13.24
N PRO A 274 16.54 0.59 -12.41
CA PRO A 274 16.55 -0.12 -11.11
C PRO A 274 15.47 0.37 -10.13
N PHE A 275 15.08 1.63 -10.24
CA PHE A 275 14.02 2.27 -9.46
C PHE A 275 13.02 2.95 -10.40
N GLY A 276 11.90 3.43 -9.85
CA GLY A 276 10.86 4.11 -10.62
C GLY A 276 11.39 5.37 -11.33
N ASP A 277 11.09 5.49 -12.61
CA ASP A 277 11.35 6.69 -13.39
C ASP A 277 10.17 7.66 -13.24
N ARG A 278 10.43 8.93 -12.91
CA ARG A 278 9.37 9.92 -12.66
C ARG A 278 8.58 10.33 -13.90
N LYS A 279 9.12 10.15 -15.10
CA LYS A 279 8.42 10.40 -16.36
C LYS A 279 7.57 9.20 -16.76
N LEU A 280 8.13 8.00 -16.64
CA LEU A 280 7.42 6.77 -16.98
C LEU A 280 6.35 6.41 -15.93
N THR A 281 6.58 6.71 -14.66
CA THR A 281 5.68 6.38 -13.55
C THR A 281 5.28 4.89 -13.55
N ASP A 282 4.00 4.56 -13.74
CA ASP A 282 3.50 3.18 -13.80
C ASP A 282 3.69 2.52 -15.18
N LYS A 283 4.06 3.29 -16.22
CA LYS A 283 4.06 2.85 -17.63
C LYS A 283 5.09 1.77 -17.98
N THR A 284 5.88 1.28 -17.02
CA THR A 284 6.76 0.10 -17.19
C THR A 284 6.02 -1.23 -17.03
N ASN A 285 4.82 -1.23 -16.46
CA ASN A 285 4.01 -2.43 -16.27
C ASN A 285 3.63 -3.15 -17.57
N ARG A 286 3.49 -4.48 -17.52
CA ARG A 286 3.10 -5.33 -18.65
C ARG A 286 1.97 -6.28 -18.21
N LEU A 287 0.76 -5.74 -18.02
CA LEU A 287 -0.35 -6.46 -17.37
C LEU A 287 -1.37 -7.06 -18.34
N THR A 288 -1.20 -6.90 -19.65
CA THR A 288 -1.94 -7.66 -20.68
C THR A 288 -1.46 -9.11 -20.84
N TYR A 289 -0.62 -9.64 -19.93
CA TYR A 289 -0.22 -11.05 -19.96
C TYR A 289 -1.38 -12.07 -20.00
N PRO A 290 -2.63 -11.79 -19.56
CA PRO A 290 -3.71 -12.76 -19.73
C PRO A 290 -4.00 -13.14 -21.18
N PHE A 291 -3.62 -12.31 -22.14
CA PHE A 291 -3.77 -12.59 -23.57
C PHE A 291 -2.46 -13.03 -24.24
N SER A 292 -1.38 -13.26 -23.48
CA SER A 292 -0.13 -13.81 -24.00
C SER A 292 0.06 -15.29 -23.67
N VAL A 293 1.08 -15.86 -24.31
CA VAL A 293 1.79 -17.05 -23.85
C VAL A 293 3.16 -16.61 -23.34
N MET A 294 3.52 -16.97 -22.11
CA MET A 294 4.79 -16.59 -21.50
C MET A 294 5.81 -17.73 -21.50
N VAL A 295 6.99 -17.46 -22.02
CA VAL A 295 8.14 -18.40 -21.98
C VAL A 295 9.31 -17.79 -21.23
N ASN A 296 10.03 -18.61 -20.44
CA ASN A 296 11.27 -18.20 -19.78
C ASN A 296 12.50 -18.40 -20.69
N ASN A 297 13.70 -18.06 -20.19
CA ASN A 297 14.96 -18.23 -20.94
C ASN A 297 15.28 -19.69 -21.30
N ARG A 298 14.63 -20.69 -20.69
CA ARG A 298 14.75 -22.11 -21.05
C ARG A 298 13.70 -22.55 -22.08
N GLY A 299 12.93 -21.62 -22.65
CA GLY A 299 11.88 -21.92 -23.62
C GLY A 299 10.68 -22.65 -23.03
N GLN A 300 10.42 -22.51 -21.74
CA GLN A 300 9.33 -23.22 -21.03
C GLN A 300 8.27 -22.25 -20.54
N ARG A 301 7.00 -22.66 -20.58
CA ARG A 301 5.92 -21.97 -19.86
C ARG A 301 6.04 -22.25 -18.36
N PHE A 302 5.58 -21.32 -17.52
CA PHE A 302 5.80 -21.39 -16.08
C PHE A 302 4.66 -20.81 -15.21
N ALA A 303 3.62 -20.24 -15.82
CA ALA A 303 2.48 -19.67 -15.12
C ALA A 303 1.20 -19.86 -15.94
N ASP A 304 0.07 -20.05 -15.26
CA ASP A 304 -1.25 -19.92 -15.90
C ASP A 304 -1.55 -18.44 -16.08
N GLU A 305 -1.30 -17.94 -17.29
CA GLU A 305 -1.50 -16.54 -17.62
C GLU A 305 -3.00 -16.16 -17.59
N GLY A 306 -3.89 -17.15 -17.77
CA GLY A 306 -5.34 -16.99 -17.83
C GLY A 306 -6.08 -17.31 -16.52
N GLU A 307 -5.41 -17.39 -15.37
CA GLU A 307 -6.03 -17.79 -14.09
C GLU A 307 -7.22 -16.88 -13.69
N ASP A 308 -7.02 -15.57 -13.79
CA ASP A 308 -8.05 -14.56 -13.55
C ASP A 308 -7.67 -13.24 -14.25
N PHE A 309 -8.55 -12.23 -14.18
CA PHE A 309 -8.22 -10.89 -14.66
C PHE A 309 -7.03 -10.30 -13.92
N ASN A 310 -6.24 -9.49 -14.63
CA ASN A 310 -4.96 -8.99 -14.13
C ASN A 310 -5.05 -8.33 -12.75
N MET A 311 -6.12 -7.59 -12.41
CA MET A 311 -6.30 -6.92 -11.10
C MET A 311 -6.39 -7.87 -9.89
N LEU A 312 -6.50 -9.18 -10.13
CA LEU A 312 -6.51 -10.23 -9.12
C LEU A 312 -5.29 -11.17 -9.21
N THR A 313 -4.43 -11.03 -10.23
CA THR A 313 -3.29 -11.94 -10.46
C THR A 313 -1.97 -11.20 -10.64
N TYR A 314 -1.99 -9.90 -10.94
CA TYR A 314 -0.78 -9.16 -11.29
C TYR A 314 0.24 -9.14 -10.17
N ALA A 315 -0.20 -9.11 -8.89
CA ALA A 315 0.69 -8.83 -7.77
C ALA A 315 1.61 -10.02 -7.42
N LYS A 316 1.21 -11.23 -7.84
CA LYS A 316 2.03 -12.45 -7.76
C LYS A 316 2.78 -12.74 -9.07
N MET A 317 2.32 -12.22 -10.20
CA MET A 317 2.91 -12.54 -11.50
C MET A 317 4.34 -12.00 -11.64
N GLY A 318 4.67 -10.86 -11.02
CA GLY A 318 6.04 -10.37 -10.98
C GLY A 318 7.02 -11.32 -10.28
N GLN A 319 6.58 -11.97 -9.20
CA GLN A 319 7.36 -12.98 -8.48
C GLN A 319 7.61 -14.20 -9.34
N MET A 320 6.58 -14.67 -10.06
CA MET A 320 6.71 -15.82 -10.96
C MET A 320 7.74 -15.56 -12.05
N VAL A 321 7.71 -14.36 -12.67
CA VAL A 321 8.70 -13.93 -13.68
C VAL A 321 10.10 -13.81 -13.08
N LEU A 322 10.26 -13.13 -11.95
CA LEU A 322 11.57 -12.92 -11.33
C LEU A 322 12.23 -14.23 -10.89
N SER A 323 11.43 -15.22 -10.50
CA SER A 323 11.90 -16.54 -10.07
C SER A 323 12.37 -17.41 -11.25
N GLN A 324 12.14 -17.00 -12.49
CA GLN A 324 12.63 -17.73 -13.66
C GLN A 324 14.14 -17.57 -13.85
N PRO A 325 14.82 -18.48 -14.57
CA PRO A 325 16.23 -18.37 -14.89
C PRO A 325 16.58 -17.02 -15.53
N GLY A 326 17.48 -16.26 -14.90
CA GLY A 326 17.87 -14.91 -15.33
C GLY A 326 16.88 -13.80 -14.95
N GLY A 327 15.79 -14.11 -14.26
CA GLY A 327 14.76 -13.14 -13.84
C GLY A 327 14.03 -12.48 -15.00
N VAL A 328 14.00 -13.15 -16.17
CA VAL A 328 13.42 -12.64 -17.42
C VAL A 328 12.50 -13.70 -18.03
N ALA A 329 11.41 -13.23 -18.63
CA ALA A 329 10.52 -14.00 -19.48
C ALA A 329 10.08 -13.16 -20.68
N TYR A 330 9.38 -13.79 -21.63
CA TYR A 330 8.88 -13.15 -22.84
C TYR A 330 7.39 -13.35 -22.92
N GLN A 331 6.63 -12.25 -22.99
CA GLN A 331 5.20 -12.29 -23.28
C GLN A 331 5.01 -12.29 -24.80
N ILE A 332 4.51 -13.40 -25.34
CA ILE A 332 4.29 -13.59 -26.77
C ILE A 332 2.82 -13.34 -27.10
N PHE A 333 2.58 -12.47 -28.08
CA PHE A 333 1.26 -12.11 -28.60
C PHE A 333 1.25 -12.29 -30.12
N ASP A 334 0.06 -12.45 -30.68
CA ASP A 334 -0.19 -12.33 -32.11
C ASP A 334 -1.19 -11.18 -32.37
N SER A 335 -1.45 -10.86 -33.64
CA SER A 335 -2.24 -9.68 -34.00
C SER A 335 -3.66 -9.66 -33.43
N LYS A 336 -4.26 -10.83 -33.10
CA LYS A 336 -5.66 -10.93 -32.65
C LYS A 336 -5.94 -10.19 -31.35
N VAL A 337 -4.91 -9.99 -30.53
CA VAL A 337 -5.04 -9.41 -29.18
C VAL A 337 -4.29 -8.09 -29.01
N THR A 338 -3.67 -7.58 -30.08
CA THR A 338 -2.88 -6.34 -30.03
C THR A 338 -3.70 -5.12 -29.67
N GLU A 339 -4.98 -5.07 -30.05
CA GLU A 339 -5.91 -4.00 -29.68
C GLU A 339 -6.20 -3.95 -28.16
N PHE A 340 -5.98 -5.05 -27.44
CA PHE A 340 -6.15 -5.13 -25.99
C PHE A 340 -4.86 -4.80 -25.23
N LEU A 341 -3.73 -4.58 -25.92
CA LEU A 341 -2.49 -4.16 -25.28
C LEU A 341 -2.69 -2.79 -24.65
N GLU A 342 -2.36 -2.70 -23.37
CA GLU A 342 -2.46 -1.44 -22.67
C GLU A 342 -1.49 -0.42 -23.27
N PRO A 343 -1.82 0.88 -23.34
CA PRO A 343 -0.96 1.90 -23.96
C PRO A 343 0.47 1.95 -23.42
N ARG A 344 0.71 1.44 -22.20
CA ARG A 344 2.03 1.30 -21.59
C ARG A 344 2.97 0.34 -22.33
N TYR A 345 2.49 -0.58 -23.16
CA TYR A 345 3.35 -1.41 -24.02
C TYR A 345 4.11 -0.59 -25.07
N ASN A 346 3.62 0.60 -25.42
CA ASN A 346 4.29 1.52 -26.35
C ASN A 346 5.57 2.14 -25.76
N THR A 347 5.87 1.92 -24.47
CA THR A 347 7.12 2.35 -23.85
C THR A 347 8.26 1.34 -24.00
N ALA A 348 7.96 0.12 -24.47
CA ALA A 348 8.93 -0.93 -24.78
C ALA A 348 9.20 -1.01 -26.29
N LYS A 349 10.37 -1.55 -26.63
CA LYS A 349 10.64 -2.06 -27.98
C LYS A 349 10.40 -3.58 -28.01
N PRO A 350 9.33 -4.06 -28.67
CA PRO A 350 9.13 -5.51 -28.84
C PRO A 350 10.07 -6.11 -29.88
N TYR A 351 10.23 -7.42 -29.83
CA TYR A 351 10.63 -8.23 -30.98
C TYR A 351 9.40 -8.45 -31.87
N ILE A 352 9.58 -8.41 -33.19
CA ILE A 352 8.49 -8.53 -34.16
C ILE A 352 8.93 -9.46 -35.30
N ALA A 353 8.05 -10.35 -35.75
CA ALA A 353 8.26 -11.16 -36.94
C ALA A 353 6.93 -11.54 -37.61
N ASP A 354 6.97 -11.87 -38.91
CA ASP A 354 5.80 -12.35 -39.65
C ASP A 354 5.53 -13.85 -39.48
N THR A 355 6.43 -14.57 -38.80
CA THR A 355 6.25 -15.98 -38.45
C THR A 355 6.59 -16.20 -36.97
N LEU A 356 5.87 -17.12 -36.34
CA LEU A 356 6.13 -17.47 -34.94
C LEU A 356 7.54 -18.05 -34.76
N ASP A 357 7.98 -18.91 -35.69
CA ASP A 357 9.35 -19.44 -35.70
C ASP A 357 10.39 -18.32 -35.84
N GLY A 358 10.18 -17.39 -36.77
CA GLY A 358 11.04 -16.22 -36.95
C GLY A 358 11.09 -15.31 -35.72
N LEU A 359 9.98 -15.18 -34.96
CA LEU A 359 9.96 -14.45 -33.70
C LEU A 359 10.83 -15.18 -32.65
N ILE A 360 10.62 -16.48 -32.45
CA ILE A 360 11.38 -17.26 -31.45
C ILE A 360 12.87 -17.27 -31.75
N ARG A 361 13.27 -17.32 -33.03
CA ARG A 361 14.68 -17.25 -33.44
C ARG A 361 15.36 -15.91 -33.11
N GLN A 362 14.59 -14.84 -32.86
CA GLN A 362 15.13 -13.55 -32.40
C GLN A 362 15.31 -13.49 -30.88
N LEU A 363 14.63 -14.35 -30.11
CA LEU A 363 14.62 -14.29 -28.66
C LEU A 363 15.86 -14.96 -28.07
N PRO A 364 16.46 -14.40 -27.00
CA PRO A 364 17.57 -15.03 -26.28
C PRO A 364 17.02 -16.06 -25.27
N VAL A 365 16.33 -17.07 -25.81
CA VAL A 365 15.79 -18.23 -25.09
C VAL A 365 16.39 -19.52 -25.69
N ASP A 366 16.18 -20.66 -25.04
CA ASP A 366 16.32 -21.96 -25.73
C ASP A 366 15.25 -22.07 -26.82
N GLN A 367 15.67 -21.80 -28.07
CA GLN A 367 14.78 -21.63 -29.22
C GLN A 367 14.08 -22.93 -29.59
N GLU A 368 14.81 -24.05 -29.63
CA GLU A 368 14.26 -25.36 -29.98
C GLU A 368 13.25 -25.82 -28.91
N ARG A 369 13.56 -25.59 -27.63
CA ARG A 369 12.64 -25.90 -26.55
C ARG A 369 11.39 -25.01 -26.60
N ALA A 370 11.53 -23.72 -26.86
CA ALA A 370 10.41 -22.79 -27.00
C ALA A 370 9.47 -23.18 -28.16
N LEU A 371 10.03 -23.56 -29.31
CA LEU A 371 9.23 -24.04 -30.45
C LEU A 371 8.51 -25.35 -30.14
N ALA A 372 9.14 -26.27 -29.40
CA ALA A 372 8.48 -27.48 -28.92
C ALA A 372 7.33 -27.14 -27.95
N GLU A 373 7.58 -26.29 -26.95
CA GLU A 373 6.59 -25.86 -25.96
C GLU A 373 5.37 -25.19 -26.60
N LEU A 374 5.58 -24.35 -27.64
CA LEU A 374 4.48 -23.71 -28.36
C LEU A 374 3.69 -24.68 -29.24
N ARG A 375 4.34 -25.69 -29.82
CA ARG A 375 3.64 -26.78 -30.52
C ARG A 375 2.76 -27.60 -29.58
N ASP A 376 3.29 -27.95 -28.41
CA ASP A 376 2.53 -28.66 -27.37
C ASP A 376 1.35 -27.79 -26.88
N TYR A 377 1.58 -26.49 -26.69
CA TYR A 377 0.52 -25.53 -26.37
C TYR A 377 -0.58 -25.53 -27.43
N HIS A 378 -0.25 -25.43 -28.73
CA HIS A 378 -1.23 -25.46 -29.82
C HIS A 378 -2.00 -26.79 -29.86
N ALA A 379 -1.32 -27.92 -29.66
CA ALA A 379 -1.95 -29.25 -29.65
C ALA A 379 -2.92 -29.46 -28.46
N ALA A 380 -2.71 -28.74 -27.35
CA ALA A 380 -3.51 -28.83 -26.14
C ALA A 380 -4.73 -27.88 -26.11
N LEU A 381 -4.90 -27.02 -27.11
CA LEU A 381 -5.99 -26.05 -27.16
C LEU A 381 -7.37 -26.73 -27.25
N GLY A 382 -8.30 -26.30 -26.40
CA GLY A 382 -9.71 -26.64 -26.51
C GLY A 382 -10.46 -25.79 -27.55
N GLY A 383 -11.69 -26.19 -27.86
CA GLY A 383 -12.63 -25.37 -28.65
C GLY A 383 -13.44 -24.41 -27.76
N GLY A 384 -13.94 -23.32 -28.35
CA GLY A 384 -14.78 -22.32 -27.69
C GLY A 384 -14.75 -20.97 -28.41
N GLU A 385 -15.53 -20.02 -27.92
CA GLU A 385 -15.54 -18.63 -28.40
C GLU A 385 -14.71 -17.75 -27.46
N PHE A 386 -13.77 -16.99 -28.03
CA PHE A 386 -12.96 -16.05 -27.27
C PHE A 386 -13.81 -14.86 -26.82
N ASN A 387 -13.74 -14.52 -25.53
CA ASN A 387 -14.36 -13.32 -25.02
C ASN A 387 -13.48 -12.67 -23.93
N PRO A 388 -12.83 -11.52 -24.22
CA PRO A 388 -11.91 -10.89 -23.28
C PRO A 388 -12.64 -10.21 -22.11
N LEU A 389 -13.97 -10.07 -22.16
CA LEU A 389 -14.78 -9.45 -21.11
C LEU A 389 -15.20 -10.45 -20.03
N VAL A 390 -15.02 -11.75 -20.22
CA VAL A 390 -15.38 -12.77 -19.21
C VAL A 390 -14.27 -13.80 -19.08
N LYS A 391 -14.30 -14.57 -17.99
CA LYS A 391 -13.51 -15.80 -17.91
C LYS A 391 -14.19 -16.82 -18.83
N ASP A 392 -13.75 -16.85 -20.08
CA ASP A 392 -14.40 -17.58 -21.18
C ASP A 392 -14.23 -19.10 -21.10
N GLY A 393 -13.33 -19.58 -20.23
CA GLY A 393 -13.03 -21.00 -20.06
C GLY A 393 -12.28 -21.63 -21.23
N LEU A 394 -11.90 -20.83 -22.25
CA LEU A 394 -11.09 -21.26 -23.38
C LEU A 394 -9.68 -21.60 -22.86
N ARG A 395 -9.33 -22.88 -22.88
CA ARG A 395 -8.20 -23.43 -22.11
C ARG A 395 -7.35 -24.42 -22.86
N THR A 396 -6.13 -24.64 -22.37
CA THR A 396 -5.36 -25.84 -22.70
C THR A 396 -5.68 -26.98 -21.73
N LYS A 397 -5.39 -28.23 -22.12
CA LYS A 397 -5.46 -29.40 -21.23
C LYS A 397 -4.28 -30.33 -21.39
N GLY A 398 -3.75 -30.81 -20.27
CA GLY A 398 -2.75 -31.89 -20.24
C GLY A 398 -1.31 -31.41 -20.38
N LEU A 399 -1.07 -30.11 -20.28
CA LEU A 399 0.27 -29.54 -20.19
C LEU A 399 0.76 -29.52 -18.73
N PRO A 400 2.08 -29.44 -18.48
CA PRO A 400 2.61 -29.16 -17.15
C PRO A 400 2.04 -27.87 -16.53
N VAL A 401 1.73 -26.90 -17.38
CA VAL A 401 1.03 -25.66 -17.03
C VAL A 401 -0.12 -25.48 -18.00
N ASP A 402 -1.35 -25.67 -17.53
CA ASP A 402 -2.52 -25.35 -18.33
C ASP A 402 -2.86 -23.85 -18.23
N LYS A 403 -3.36 -23.28 -19.33
CA LYS A 403 -3.91 -21.93 -19.37
C LYS A 403 -5.44 -22.03 -19.19
N THR A 404 -6.00 -21.38 -18.17
CA THR A 404 -7.40 -21.63 -17.76
C THR A 404 -8.44 -20.83 -18.55
N ASN A 405 -8.08 -19.65 -19.08
CA ASN A 405 -8.94 -18.78 -19.90
C ASN A 405 -8.14 -18.12 -21.02
N TRP A 406 -8.84 -17.67 -22.06
CA TRP A 406 -8.30 -16.91 -23.18
C TRP A 406 -7.16 -17.63 -23.93
N ALA A 407 -7.11 -18.97 -23.90
CA ALA A 407 -6.12 -19.75 -24.61
C ALA A 407 -6.43 -19.80 -26.11
N GLN A 408 -5.78 -18.93 -26.88
CA GLN A 408 -5.92 -18.91 -28.34
C GLN A 408 -4.67 -19.49 -29.04
N PRO A 409 -4.80 -20.02 -30.27
CA PRO A 409 -3.63 -20.31 -31.10
C PRO A 409 -2.84 -19.04 -31.39
N LEU A 410 -1.52 -19.17 -31.56
CA LEU A 410 -0.64 -18.10 -32.03
C LEU A 410 -0.41 -18.34 -33.53
N ASP A 411 -1.26 -17.77 -34.38
CA ASP A 411 -1.32 -18.09 -35.82
C ASP A 411 -1.54 -16.87 -36.72
N THR A 412 -1.76 -15.68 -36.15
CA THR A 412 -2.11 -14.49 -36.92
C THR A 412 -0.99 -13.44 -36.86
N PRO A 413 -0.19 -13.28 -37.92
CA PRO A 413 0.93 -12.34 -37.93
C PRO A 413 0.48 -10.86 -37.99
N PRO A 414 1.39 -9.90 -37.72
CA PRO A 414 2.70 -10.10 -37.10
C PRO A 414 2.61 -10.64 -35.66
N PHE A 415 3.68 -11.31 -35.24
CA PHE A 415 3.86 -11.79 -33.88
C PHE A 415 4.75 -10.83 -33.10
N TYR A 416 4.46 -10.65 -31.81
CA TYR A 416 5.15 -9.73 -30.92
C TYR A 416 5.67 -10.46 -29.69
N ALA A 417 6.89 -10.15 -29.26
CA ALA A 417 7.40 -10.58 -27.96
C ALA A 417 7.94 -9.40 -27.17
N TYR A 418 7.45 -9.26 -25.93
CA TYR A 418 7.92 -8.25 -24.99
C TYR A 418 8.76 -8.91 -23.89
N PRO A 419 10.04 -8.54 -23.74
CA PRO A 419 10.85 -9.01 -22.63
C PRO A 419 10.38 -8.37 -21.32
N VAL A 420 10.16 -9.20 -20.30
CA VAL A 420 9.66 -8.78 -19.00
C VAL A 420 10.50 -9.31 -17.85
N THR A 421 10.57 -8.54 -16.76
CA THR A 421 11.15 -8.94 -15.48
C THR A 421 10.18 -8.65 -14.33
N GLY A 422 10.47 -9.12 -13.12
CA GLY A 422 9.66 -8.81 -11.94
C GLY A 422 10.07 -7.50 -11.29
N GLY A 423 9.11 -6.58 -11.16
CA GLY A 423 9.27 -5.31 -10.44
C GLY A 423 8.53 -5.31 -9.11
N VAL A 424 9.22 -5.12 -7.98
CA VAL A 424 8.60 -4.99 -6.65
C VAL A 424 8.04 -3.59 -6.43
N THR A 425 6.88 -3.47 -5.80
CA THR A 425 6.22 -2.19 -5.51
C THR A 425 6.12 -1.90 -4.03
N PHE A 426 5.68 -2.85 -3.21
CA PHE A 426 5.67 -2.75 -1.75
C PHE A 426 5.58 -4.14 -1.13
N THR A 427 5.82 -4.24 0.18
CA THR A 427 5.82 -5.49 0.93
C THR A 427 4.67 -5.54 1.94
N PHE A 428 4.21 -6.74 2.28
CA PHE A 428 2.99 -6.95 3.08
C PHE A 428 3.24 -7.02 4.59
N GLY A 429 4.49 -7.26 4.99
CA GLY A 429 4.92 -7.25 6.38
C GLY A 429 5.02 -5.82 6.92
N GLY A 430 4.51 -5.62 8.13
CA GLY A 430 4.51 -4.32 8.78
C GLY A 430 4.44 -4.44 10.29
N VAL A 431 3.89 -3.44 10.97
CA VAL A 431 3.59 -3.48 12.41
C VAL A 431 2.11 -3.71 12.67
N LEU A 432 1.78 -4.36 13.79
CA LEU A 432 0.40 -4.49 14.23
C LEU A 432 -0.12 -3.13 14.75
N VAL A 433 -1.34 -2.78 14.34
CA VAL A 433 -2.09 -1.64 14.91
C VAL A 433 -3.45 -2.06 15.46
N ASN A 434 -3.96 -1.31 16.43
CA ASN A 434 -5.36 -1.44 16.88
C ASN A 434 -6.34 -0.66 15.98
N ASP A 435 -7.61 -0.61 16.35
CA ASP A 435 -8.69 0.05 15.58
C ASP A 435 -8.50 1.57 15.46
N ASP A 436 -7.69 2.14 16.35
CA ASP A 436 -7.33 3.56 16.37
C ASP A 436 -5.99 3.84 15.67
N ALA A 437 -5.46 2.86 14.94
CA ALA A 437 -4.16 2.90 14.26
C ALA A 437 -2.96 3.12 15.20
N GLN A 438 -3.10 2.84 16.50
CA GLN A 438 -1.99 2.86 17.45
C GLN A 438 -1.12 1.62 17.25
N VAL A 439 0.19 1.81 17.25
CA VAL A 439 1.15 0.71 17.17
C VAL A 439 1.05 -0.15 18.42
N MET A 440 1.00 -1.46 18.24
CA MET A 440 0.96 -2.43 19.34
C MET A 440 2.36 -2.92 19.70
N SER A 441 2.62 -3.06 21.00
CA SER A 441 3.87 -3.65 21.51
C SER A 441 3.79 -5.18 21.56
N VAL A 442 4.94 -5.85 21.72
CA VAL A 442 5.03 -7.31 21.94
C VAL A 442 4.26 -7.82 23.16
N GLY A 443 3.90 -6.93 24.09
CA GLY A 443 2.97 -7.22 25.18
C GLY A 443 1.49 -7.05 24.81
N TYR A 444 1.17 -6.84 23.53
CA TYR A 444 -0.17 -6.55 23.00
C TYR A 444 -0.87 -5.35 23.65
N THR A 445 -0.08 -4.38 24.11
CA THR A 445 -0.57 -3.09 24.62
C THR A 445 -0.16 -1.96 23.67
N PRO A 446 -0.98 -0.89 23.52
CA PRO A 446 -0.63 0.23 22.67
C PRO A 446 0.66 0.93 23.12
N VAL A 447 1.56 1.21 22.16
CA VAL A 447 2.74 2.06 22.38
C VAL A 447 2.29 3.51 22.49
N ALA A 448 2.35 4.06 23.70
CA ALA A 448 1.85 5.39 23.98
C ALA A 448 2.55 6.46 23.10
N GLY A 449 1.75 7.25 22.37
CA GLY A 449 2.27 8.33 21.52
C GLY A 449 2.72 7.88 20.12
N LEU A 450 2.51 6.62 19.73
CA LEU A 450 2.91 6.10 18.43
C LEU A 450 1.73 5.52 17.63
N TYR A 451 1.62 5.95 16.39
CA TYR A 451 0.62 5.49 15.42
C TYR A 451 1.32 5.08 14.12
N ALA A 452 0.67 4.23 13.31
CA ALA A 452 1.17 3.85 11.99
C ALA A 452 0.05 3.78 10.96
N CYS A 453 0.39 4.04 9.69
CA CYS A 453 -0.55 3.97 8.57
C CYS A 453 0.16 3.60 7.25
N GLY A 454 -0.63 3.28 6.22
CA GLY A 454 -0.10 2.91 4.91
C GLY A 454 0.52 1.52 4.91
N GLU A 455 1.53 1.32 4.07
CA GLU A 455 2.24 0.05 3.93
C GLU A 455 2.97 -0.39 5.22
N MET A 456 3.03 0.47 6.24
CA MET A 456 3.52 0.09 7.56
C MET A 456 2.54 -0.80 8.34
N VAL A 457 1.26 -0.82 7.98
CA VAL A 457 0.27 -1.65 8.68
C VAL A 457 0.34 -3.07 8.12
N GLY A 458 0.83 -4.01 8.94
CA GLY A 458 0.89 -5.42 8.59
C GLY A 458 -0.47 -6.12 8.72
N GLY A 459 -0.62 -7.26 8.03
CA GLY A 459 -1.75 -8.19 8.23
C GLY A 459 -2.93 -8.04 7.25
N LEU A 460 -2.98 -6.96 6.46
CA LEU A 460 -4.06 -6.78 5.47
C LEU A 460 -3.91 -7.70 4.25
N PHE A 461 -2.69 -7.87 3.76
CA PHE A 461 -2.41 -8.58 2.51
C PHE A 461 -1.44 -9.74 2.76
N HIS A 462 -1.63 -10.82 2.01
CA HIS A 462 -0.85 -12.07 2.08
C HIS A 462 -0.87 -12.69 0.68
N TYR A 463 0.27 -13.18 0.18
CA TYR A 463 0.49 -13.79 -1.13
C TYR A 463 0.17 -12.91 -2.35
N ASN A 464 -0.91 -12.15 -2.31
CA ASN A 464 -1.41 -11.24 -3.33
C ASN A 464 -2.30 -10.16 -2.65
N TYR A 465 -2.76 -9.17 -3.41
CA TYR A 465 -3.75 -8.20 -2.93
C TYR A 465 -4.65 -7.72 -4.07
N PRO A 466 -5.89 -7.29 -3.78
CA PRO A 466 -6.77 -6.79 -4.82
C PRO A 466 -6.35 -5.37 -5.23
N GLY A 467 -6.19 -5.14 -6.53
CA GLY A 467 -5.67 -3.85 -7.01
C GLY A 467 -6.50 -2.65 -6.58
N GLY A 468 -5.81 -1.55 -6.27
CA GLY A 468 -6.39 -0.32 -5.68
C GLY A 468 -6.56 -0.34 -4.16
N SER A 469 -6.49 -1.51 -3.50
CA SER A 469 -6.71 -1.61 -2.04
C SER A 469 -5.59 -1.00 -1.20
N GLY A 470 -4.35 -0.98 -1.69
CA GLY A 470 -3.20 -0.43 -0.95
C GLY A 470 -3.31 1.09 -0.70
N LEU A 471 -3.75 1.85 -1.71
CA LEU A 471 -3.99 3.29 -1.56
C LEU A 471 -5.18 3.56 -0.62
N VAL A 472 -6.24 2.77 -0.73
CA VAL A 472 -7.42 2.89 0.16
C VAL A 472 -7.04 2.56 1.60
N SER A 473 -6.31 1.48 1.84
CA SER A 473 -5.75 1.15 3.16
C SER A 473 -4.95 2.32 3.72
N GLY A 474 -4.02 2.87 2.92
CA GLY A 474 -3.21 4.01 3.33
C GLY A 474 -4.05 5.24 3.68
N SER A 475 -5.08 5.54 2.89
CA SER A 475 -6.00 6.64 3.18
C SER A 475 -6.83 6.41 4.43
N VAL A 476 -7.39 5.20 4.62
CA VAL A 476 -8.25 4.84 5.76
C VAL A 476 -7.45 4.91 7.06
N PHE A 477 -6.36 4.15 7.15
CA PHE A 477 -5.52 4.15 8.35
C PHE A 477 -4.79 5.48 8.53
N GLY A 478 -4.47 6.20 7.45
CA GLY A 478 -3.92 7.55 7.52
C GLY A 478 -4.90 8.52 8.17
N ARG A 479 -6.14 8.58 7.67
CA ARG A 479 -7.19 9.43 8.23
C ARG A 479 -7.49 9.11 9.69
N ILE A 480 -7.55 7.82 10.05
CA ILE A 480 -7.73 7.37 11.44
C ILE A 480 -6.55 7.81 12.32
N ALA A 481 -5.31 7.48 11.92
CA ALA A 481 -4.10 7.80 12.68
C ALA A 481 -3.97 9.30 12.93
N GLY A 482 -4.23 10.14 11.92
CA GLY A 482 -4.21 11.59 12.05
C GLY A 482 -5.22 12.11 13.07
N ALA A 483 -6.48 11.67 12.97
CA ALA A 483 -7.54 12.11 13.88
C ALA A 483 -7.25 11.69 15.33
N ARG A 484 -6.77 10.45 15.53
CA ARG A 484 -6.43 9.92 16.86
C ARG A 484 -5.18 10.56 17.44
N ALA A 485 -4.16 10.81 16.61
CA ALA A 485 -2.96 11.52 17.02
C ALA A 485 -3.27 12.95 17.49
N ALA A 486 -4.13 13.69 16.79
CA ALA A 486 -4.55 15.03 17.21
C ALA A 486 -5.28 15.01 18.56
N ARG A 487 -6.20 14.07 18.78
CA ARG A 487 -6.91 13.89 20.07
C ARG A 487 -5.96 13.54 21.21
N ALA A 488 -5.02 12.62 20.96
CA ALA A 488 -3.99 12.25 21.94
C ALA A 488 -3.05 13.43 22.27
N ALA A 489 -2.68 14.23 21.26
CA ALA A 489 -1.89 15.44 21.45
C ALA A 489 -2.64 16.49 22.30
N ALA A 490 -3.94 16.66 22.11
CA ALA A 490 -4.75 17.54 22.94
C ALA A 490 -4.80 17.06 24.41
N ALA A 491 -4.97 15.75 24.64
CA ALA A 491 -5.01 15.16 25.98
C ALA A 491 -3.67 15.21 26.74
N SER A 492 -2.54 15.31 26.01
CA SER A 492 -1.19 15.43 26.59
C SER A 492 -0.79 16.86 26.99
N GLY A 493 -1.70 17.85 26.89
CA GLY A 493 -1.48 19.19 27.44
C GLY A 493 -1.42 19.20 28.98
N PRO A 494 -0.92 20.28 29.61
CA PRO A 494 -0.89 20.37 31.07
C PRO A 494 -2.30 20.21 31.63
N SER A 495 -2.51 19.12 32.36
CA SER A 495 -3.76 18.83 33.07
C SER A 495 -4.11 19.99 33.99
N THR A 496 -5.15 20.74 33.66
CA THR A 496 -5.78 21.73 34.55
C THR A 496 -6.45 21.08 35.78
N ARG A 497 -6.35 19.75 35.93
CA ARG A 497 -6.90 19.00 37.05
C ARG A 497 -6.08 19.11 38.33
N ALA A 498 -4.83 19.61 38.26
CA ALA A 498 -3.98 19.81 39.44
C ALA A 498 -4.19 21.16 40.17
N THR A 499 -4.80 22.16 39.54
CA THR A 499 -4.94 23.51 40.12
C THR A 499 -6.21 23.75 40.95
N ARG A 500 -7.16 22.79 40.96
CA ARG A 500 -8.40 22.93 41.73
C ARG A 500 -8.33 22.32 43.14
N ALA A 501 -7.36 21.46 43.43
CA ALA A 501 -7.11 20.91 44.77
C ALA A 501 -6.29 21.85 45.67
N ALA A 502 -5.55 22.80 45.10
CA ALA A 502 -4.69 23.73 45.86
C ALA A 502 -5.42 25.01 46.34
N LYS A 503 -6.67 25.26 45.90
CA LYS A 503 -7.44 26.47 46.27
C LYS A 503 -8.55 26.25 47.30
N SER A 504 -8.72 25.04 47.85
CA SER A 504 -9.72 24.75 48.90
C SER A 504 -9.13 24.51 50.30
N GLY A 505 -7.83 24.78 50.51
CA GLY A 505 -7.11 24.43 51.74
C GLY A 505 -6.63 25.61 52.60
N ALA A 506 -7.15 26.82 52.42
CA ALA A 506 -6.75 27.97 53.23
C ALA A 506 -7.96 28.69 53.82
N LYS A 507 -8.44 28.19 54.96
CA LYS A 507 -9.19 28.99 55.94
C LYS A 507 -8.65 28.70 57.35
N ASP A 508 -8.06 29.75 57.90
CA ASP A 508 -8.06 30.19 59.30
C ASP A 508 -7.74 29.20 60.42
N THR A 509 -6.54 29.35 61.00
CA THR A 509 -6.35 29.19 62.44
C THR A 509 -5.39 30.25 62.99
N LYS A 510 -5.93 31.18 63.80
CA LYS A 510 -5.17 32.09 64.68
C LYS A 510 -4.60 31.32 65.91
N PRO A 511 -3.55 31.83 66.57
CA PRO A 511 -2.87 31.12 67.66
C PRO A 511 -3.37 31.54 69.06
N ALA A 512 -3.40 30.61 70.01
CA ALA A 512 -3.56 30.92 71.44
C ALA A 512 -2.71 30.00 72.36
N SER A 513 -1.80 30.68 73.06
CA SER A 513 -1.09 30.43 74.33
C SER A 513 -1.22 29.12 75.15
N LYS A 514 -0.03 28.62 75.53
CA LYS A 514 0.46 28.16 76.86
C LYS A 514 -0.53 27.54 77.87
N ARG A 515 -0.24 26.32 78.33
CA ARG A 515 -0.01 26.00 79.77
C ARG A 515 0.59 24.60 80.01
N ARG A 516 1.26 24.49 81.16
CA ARG A 516 2.14 23.43 81.70
C ARG A 516 1.39 22.23 82.31
N GLY A 517 2.15 21.13 82.51
CA GLY A 517 1.95 20.08 83.52
C GLY A 517 1.38 18.79 82.90
N GLY A 518 1.79 17.56 83.23
CA GLY A 518 2.71 17.01 84.22
C GLY A 518 2.42 15.49 84.33
N ALA A 519 3.48 14.69 84.51
CA ALA A 519 3.54 13.37 85.16
C ALA A 519 2.67 12.14 84.69
N ARG A 520 3.42 11.09 84.31
CA ARG A 520 3.41 9.67 84.77
C ARG A 520 2.16 8.76 84.65
N ALA A 521 2.45 7.55 84.12
CA ALA A 521 2.19 6.17 84.60
C ALA A 521 1.54 5.27 83.51
N ARG A 522 2.19 4.19 83.03
CA ARG A 522 2.03 2.75 83.44
C ARG A 522 0.55 2.30 83.41
N ALA A 523 0.12 1.17 82.84
CA ALA A 523 0.76 -0.11 82.52
C ALA A 523 -0.16 -1.00 81.65
N THR A 524 0.36 -2.16 81.21
CA THR A 524 -0.31 -3.45 80.88
C THR A 524 -1.31 -3.49 79.71
N GLY A 525 -1.35 -4.47 78.80
CA GLY A 525 -0.67 -5.76 78.65
C GLY A 525 -1.46 -6.65 77.67
N SER A 526 -0.84 -7.78 77.27
CA SER A 526 -1.43 -8.98 76.60
C SER A 526 -1.78 -8.84 75.10
N ARG A 527 -1.03 -9.48 74.17
CA ARG A 527 -1.12 -10.90 73.71
C ARG A 527 -2.53 -11.25 73.18
N ARG A 528 -2.77 -11.97 72.06
CA ARG A 528 -1.97 -12.90 71.25
C ARG A 528 -2.83 -13.34 70.02
N LYS A 529 -2.14 -13.74 68.94
CA LYS A 529 -2.38 -14.90 68.04
C LYS A 529 -3.58 -14.97 67.06
N VAL A 530 -3.19 -14.93 65.78
CA VAL A 530 -3.56 -15.78 64.62
C VAL A 530 -3.83 -17.25 65.00
N PRO A 531 -4.71 -18.02 64.31
CA PRO A 531 -4.36 -18.80 63.10
C PRO A 531 -5.54 -18.88 62.09
N ARG A 532 -5.45 -19.40 60.86
CA ARG A 532 -4.42 -20.08 60.07
C ARG A 532 -4.74 -19.88 58.59
#